data_AF-A0A3B8HGS9-F1
#
_entry.id   AF-A0A3B8HGS9-F1
#
_cell.length_a   1.000
_cell.length_b   1.000
_cell.length_c   1.000
_cell.angle_alpha   90.00
_cell.angle_beta   90.00
_cell.angle_gamma   90.00
#
_symmetry.space_group_name_H-M   'P 1'
#
loop_
_entity.id
_entity.type
_entity.pdbx_description
1 polymer ?
#
loop_
_entity_poly.entity_id
_entity_poly.type
_entity_poly.pdbx_seq_one_letter_code
_entity_poly.pdbx_strand_id
1 'polypeptide(L)'
;MEKHHSCLNTRAIIEYFREHHPEDLTTLLSDLHEEIGNLPNPSEFLTEINNWVSSEVVIRMFENARRITGDPDIAFRIGFASAAGRKFSYVQRILLAAYGNPRRSLRRAQQINDRFNRNKRVEIVETTRDSGIVRLHWDRGIAATKDFCLYNQGIYIGIPTLWDLPPGVIDEPLCFFKGDPFCEYHLKWLKRFSLKDTLLNTVFPWRTVKATIVELEHDKELLRQKFDEVHRLNLKLKSKIDELLRLQQELGESESRFRTLLDRIPGVAIQGFTADGKILYWNQSSEQIYGYRSEQAIGQDVVELIIPMDRREAFRKALALIPSIETDESGEFLPSGEHTRRSSRGELVSVYAVHTVVRLKDKPP
;
A
#
# COMPACT_ATOMS: atom_id res chain seq x y z
N MET A 1 -8.43 33.79 17.01
CA MET A 1 -8.11 32.66 16.13
C MET A 1 -6.89 31.95 16.70
N GLU A 2 -6.99 30.64 16.92
CA GLU A 2 -5.87 29.86 17.47
C GLU A 2 -4.80 29.63 16.41
N LYS A 3 -3.54 29.78 16.81
CA LYS A 3 -2.36 29.62 15.95
C LYS A 3 -1.65 28.32 16.33
N HIS A 4 -1.38 27.48 15.34
CA HIS A 4 -0.97 26.09 15.55
C HIS A 4 0.41 25.75 14.98
N HIS A 5 0.87 26.50 13.98
CA HIS A 5 2.11 26.22 13.26
C HIS A 5 3.07 27.38 13.39
N SER A 6 4.31 27.11 13.77
CA SER A 6 5.39 28.09 13.64
C SER A 6 5.63 28.37 12.16
N CYS A 7 5.92 29.64 11.85
CA CYS A 7 6.31 30.07 10.50
C CYS A 7 7.63 29.42 10.03
N LEU A 8 8.32 28.66 10.88
CA LEU A 8 9.39 27.77 10.43
C LEU A 8 8.89 26.70 9.43
N ASN A 9 7.65 26.24 9.58
CA ASN A 9 7.01 25.31 8.64
C ASN A 9 6.71 25.99 7.31
N THR A 10 6.14 27.20 7.33
CA THR A 10 5.82 27.97 6.12
C THR A 10 7.07 28.45 5.41
N ARG A 11 8.13 28.78 6.18
CA ARG A 11 9.47 29.08 5.65
C ARG A 11 10.01 27.93 4.82
N ALA A 12 9.88 26.68 5.28
CA ALA A 12 10.35 25.52 4.53
C ALA A 12 9.65 25.39 3.16
N ILE A 13 8.35 25.68 3.10
CA ILE A 13 7.58 25.71 1.84
C ILE A 13 8.10 26.83 0.93
N ILE A 14 8.27 28.04 1.47
CA ILE A 14 8.74 29.20 0.71
C ILE A 14 10.17 29.00 0.19
N GLU A 15 11.07 28.47 1.01
CA GLU A 15 12.46 28.19 0.62
C GLU A 15 12.52 27.11 -0.47
N TYR A 16 11.69 26.07 -0.38
CA TYR A 16 11.58 25.07 -1.44
C TYR A 16 11.18 25.70 -2.78
N PHE A 17 10.15 26.55 -2.78
CA PHE A 17 9.70 27.24 -4.00
C PHE A 17 10.73 28.26 -4.49
N ARG A 18 11.41 28.98 -3.61
CA ARG A 18 12.52 29.89 -4.02
C ARG A 18 13.63 29.16 -4.77
N GLU A 19 13.88 27.90 -4.44
CA GLU A 19 14.94 27.11 -5.06
C GLU A 19 14.48 26.41 -6.36
N HIS A 20 13.25 25.91 -6.40
CA HIS A 20 12.79 25.04 -7.49
C HIS A 20 11.79 25.71 -8.44
N HIS A 21 11.04 26.71 -7.98
CA HIS A 21 9.94 27.40 -8.69
C HIS A 21 9.87 28.90 -8.32
N PRO A 22 10.97 29.67 -8.46
CA PRO A 22 11.02 31.06 -7.98
C PRO A 22 9.96 31.98 -8.61
N GLU A 23 9.57 31.72 -9.86
CA GLU A 23 8.54 32.42 -10.61
C GLU A 23 7.14 32.27 -9.99
N ASP A 24 6.88 31.18 -9.27
CA ASP A 24 5.57 30.85 -8.74
C ASP A 24 5.35 31.31 -7.29
N LEU A 25 6.32 32.01 -6.69
CA LEU A 25 6.23 32.44 -5.28
C LEU A 25 5.03 33.34 -5.00
N THR A 26 4.69 34.25 -5.92
CA THR A 26 3.52 35.11 -5.78
C THR A 26 2.23 34.28 -5.78
N THR A 27 2.17 33.25 -6.63
CA THR A 27 1.03 32.34 -6.74
C THR A 27 0.93 31.39 -5.55
N LEU A 28 2.06 30.96 -4.98
CA LEU A 28 2.10 30.18 -3.74
C LEU A 28 1.46 30.96 -2.58
N LEU A 29 1.70 32.28 -2.54
CA LEU A 29 1.26 33.18 -1.47
C LEU A 29 -0.06 33.91 -1.76
N SER A 30 -0.72 33.61 -2.87
CA SER A 30 -2.02 34.20 -3.23
C SER A 30 -3.19 33.50 -2.54
N ASP A 31 -4.26 34.26 -2.27
CA ASP A 31 -5.53 33.76 -1.70
C ASP A 31 -5.32 32.93 -0.41
N LEU A 32 -4.35 33.36 0.40
CA LEU A 32 -4.17 32.82 1.74
C LEU A 32 -5.30 33.35 2.65
N HIS A 33 -5.45 32.70 3.81
CA HIS A 33 -6.42 33.10 4.84
C HIS A 33 -6.34 34.60 5.17
N GLU A 34 -7.43 35.20 5.65
CA GLU A 34 -7.53 36.63 6.02
C GLU A 34 -6.44 37.09 6.99
N GLU A 35 -5.86 36.15 7.76
CA GLU A 35 -4.71 36.35 8.65
C GLU A 35 -3.49 36.92 7.92
N ILE A 36 -3.31 36.50 6.67
CA ILE A 36 -2.14 36.78 5.84
C ILE A 36 -2.50 37.72 4.70
N GLY A 37 -3.69 37.57 4.11
CA GLY A 37 -4.13 38.34 2.94
C GLY A 37 -4.11 39.86 3.12
N ASN A 38 -4.20 40.34 4.37
CA ASN A 38 -4.17 41.76 4.70
C ASN A 38 -2.79 42.30 5.08
N LEU A 39 -1.74 41.46 5.10
CA LEU A 39 -0.41 41.90 5.48
C LEU A 39 0.31 42.62 4.33
N PRO A 40 1.08 43.69 4.60
CA PRO A 40 1.83 44.40 3.56
C PRO A 40 2.96 43.55 2.96
N ASN A 41 3.53 42.62 3.73
CA ASN A 41 4.55 41.69 3.25
C ASN A 41 4.32 40.27 3.81
N PRO A 42 3.44 39.47 3.17
CA PRO A 42 3.16 38.08 3.58
C PRO A 42 4.40 37.19 3.64
N SER A 43 5.32 37.36 2.67
CA SER A 43 6.53 36.52 2.55
C SER A 43 7.47 36.70 3.74
N GLU A 44 7.67 37.95 4.16
CA GLU A 44 8.49 38.27 5.35
C GLU A 44 7.84 37.72 6.62
N PHE A 45 6.54 37.95 6.82
CA PHE A 45 5.81 37.41 7.98
C PHE A 45 5.88 35.88 8.07
N LEU A 46 5.70 35.19 6.93
CA LEU A 46 5.69 33.73 6.83
C LEU A 46 7.09 33.09 6.87
N THR A 47 8.16 33.90 6.90
CA THR A 47 9.54 33.40 7.03
C THR A 47 10.20 33.75 8.36
N GLU A 48 9.57 34.60 9.17
CA GLU A 48 10.01 34.95 10.52
C GLU A 48 9.68 33.84 11.52
N ILE A 49 10.70 33.25 12.15
CA ILE A 49 10.60 32.00 12.93
C ILE A 49 9.77 32.14 14.21
N ASN A 50 9.66 33.36 14.76
CA ASN A 50 8.89 33.63 15.97
C ASN A 50 7.39 33.79 15.69
N ASN A 51 7.00 33.92 14.42
CA ASN A 51 5.60 34.02 14.04
C ASN A 51 4.92 32.65 14.05
N TRP A 52 3.62 32.69 14.28
CA TRP A 52 2.74 31.52 14.25
C TRP A 52 1.53 31.81 13.39
N VAL A 53 1.03 30.79 12.71
CA VAL A 53 -0.15 30.85 11.83
C VAL A 53 -1.14 29.73 12.17
N SER A 54 -2.38 29.96 11.77
CA SER A 54 -3.45 28.98 11.77
C SER A 54 -3.16 27.79 10.83
N SER A 55 -3.89 26.68 10.99
CA SER A 55 -3.70 25.50 10.12
C SER A 55 -4.16 25.77 8.70
N GLU A 56 -5.18 26.61 8.58
CA GLU A 56 -5.84 27.04 7.35
C GLU A 56 -4.84 27.69 6.40
N VAL A 57 -3.94 28.54 6.91
CA VAL A 57 -2.85 29.14 6.11
C VAL A 57 -1.95 28.05 5.51
N VAL A 58 -1.49 27.10 6.32
CA VAL A 58 -0.57 26.05 5.86
C VAL A 58 -1.26 25.09 4.89
N ILE A 59 -2.53 24.77 5.12
CA ILE A 59 -3.36 23.97 4.21
C ILE A 59 -3.46 24.66 2.84
N ARG A 60 -3.78 25.96 2.81
CA ARG A 60 -3.84 26.75 1.56
C ARG A 60 -2.50 26.80 0.85
N MET A 61 -1.38 26.93 1.57
CA MET A 61 -0.05 26.87 0.97
C MET A 61 0.24 25.51 0.31
N PHE A 62 -0.13 24.39 0.93
CA PHE A 62 0.02 23.07 0.30
C PHE A 62 -0.92 22.86 -0.89
N GLU A 63 -2.15 23.38 -0.83
CA GLU A 63 -3.08 23.39 -1.97
C GLU A 63 -2.50 24.14 -3.16
N ASN A 64 -1.98 25.36 -2.93
CA ASN A 64 -1.31 26.15 -3.95
C ASN A 64 -0.08 25.41 -4.50
N ALA A 65 0.75 24.83 -3.61
CA ALA A 65 1.92 24.08 -4.02
C ALA A 65 1.58 22.90 -4.96
N ARG A 66 0.51 22.14 -4.66
CA ARG A 66 0.03 21.07 -5.53
C ARG A 66 -0.49 21.60 -6.86
N ARG A 67 -1.26 22.69 -6.83
CA ARG A 67 -1.82 23.29 -8.06
C ARG A 67 -0.74 23.78 -9.01
N ILE A 68 0.31 24.41 -8.46
CA ILE A 68 1.45 24.92 -9.24
C ILE A 68 2.25 23.77 -9.84
N THR A 69 2.59 22.77 -9.02
CA THR A 69 3.53 21.70 -9.43
C THR A 69 2.86 20.54 -10.16
N GLY A 70 1.55 20.36 -9.99
CA GLY A 70 0.82 19.16 -10.43
C GLY A 70 1.22 17.88 -9.66
N ASP A 71 2.04 18.00 -8.61
CA ASP A 71 2.59 16.87 -7.87
C ASP A 71 1.74 16.59 -6.61
N PRO A 72 1.04 15.43 -6.53
CA PRO A 72 0.25 15.08 -5.35
C PRO A 72 1.11 14.85 -4.10
N ASP A 73 2.41 14.57 -4.26
CA ASP A 73 3.35 14.28 -3.19
C ASP A 73 4.26 15.47 -2.86
N ILE A 74 3.94 16.67 -3.36
CA ILE A 74 4.78 17.87 -3.15
C ILE A 74 5.06 18.17 -1.67
N ALA A 75 4.07 17.94 -0.80
CA ALA A 75 4.22 18.11 0.64
C ALA A 75 5.32 17.18 1.21
N PHE A 76 5.40 15.94 0.73
CA PHE A 76 6.47 15.02 1.07
C PHE A 76 7.83 15.56 0.62
N ARG A 77 7.95 16.04 -0.62
CA ARG A 77 9.21 16.60 -1.15
C ARG A 77 9.68 17.81 -0.37
N ILE A 78 8.77 18.73 -0.03
CA ILE A 78 9.08 19.90 0.80
C ILE A 78 9.55 19.45 2.19
N GLY A 79 8.86 18.49 2.81
CA GLY A 79 9.24 17.94 4.11
C GLY A 79 10.61 17.23 4.09
N PHE A 80 10.89 16.48 3.02
CA PHE A 80 12.19 15.85 2.83
C PHE A 80 13.29 16.87 2.61
N ALA A 81 13.07 17.85 1.72
CA ALA A 81 14.02 18.92 1.46
C ALA A 81 14.31 19.75 2.72
N SER A 82 13.30 19.99 3.57
CA SER A 82 13.47 20.72 4.82
C SER A 82 14.38 19.99 5.81
N ALA A 83 14.45 18.65 5.77
CA ALA A 83 15.35 17.84 6.59
C ALA A 83 16.69 17.51 5.91
N ALA A 84 16.75 17.40 4.58
CA ALA A 84 17.91 16.88 3.83
C ALA A 84 18.76 17.94 3.08
N GLY A 85 18.25 19.17 2.94
CA GLY A 85 18.86 20.24 2.13
C GLY A 85 20.15 20.87 2.70
N ARG A 86 20.99 21.42 1.81
CA ARG A 86 22.30 22.06 2.15
C ARG A 86 22.17 23.45 2.77
N LYS A 87 21.18 24.24 2.35
CA LYS A 87 20.91 25.63 2.81
C LYS A 87 19.78 25.66 3.84
N PHE A 88 19.94 24.82 4.85
CA PHE A 88 19.01 24.67 5.95
C PHE A 88 18.70 26.03 6.63
N SER A 89 17.46 26.24 7.11
CA SER A 89 17.14 27.18 8.20
C SER A 89 17.93 26.78 9.45
N TYR A 90 19.17 27.29 9.54
CA TYR A 90 20.25 27.10 10.53
C TYR A 90 19.84 26.49 11.89
N VAL A 91 18.69 26.90 12.43
CA VAL A 91 18.11 26.48 13.71
C VAL A 91 17.69 25.00 13.80
N GLN A 92 16.97 24.38 12.85
CA GLN A 92 16.54 22.97 13.04
C GLN A 92 17.69 21.98 12.81
N ARG A 93 18.68 22.33 11.97
CA ARG A 93 19.90 21.54 11.81
C ARG A 93 20.70 21.51 13.11
N ILE A 94 20.82 22.65 13.79
CA ILE A 94 21.48 22.72 15.10
C ILE A 94 20.72 21.88 16.14
N LEU A 95 19.39 22.04 16.21
CA LEU A 95 18.58 21.30 17.18
C LEU A 95 18.66 19.78 16.99
N LEU A 96 18.63 19.30 15.75
CA LEU A 96 18.68 17.87 15.46
C LEU A 96 20.11 17.31 15.52
N ALA A 97 21.11 18.00 14.92
CA ALA A 97 22.50 17.53 14.93
C ALA A 97 23.08 17.46 16.35
N ALA A 98 22.66 18.34 17.27
CA ALA A 98 23.08 18.33 18.67
C ALA A 98 22.76 17.01 19.40
N TYR A 99 21.84 16.19 18.89
CA TYR A 99 21.52 14.90 19.47
C TYR A 99 22.47 13.77 19.05
N GLY A 100 23.32 14.00 18.04
CA GLY A 100 24.45 13.13 17.70
C GLY A 100 24.12 11.85 16.91
N ASN A 101 22.86 11.41 16.83
CA ASN A 101 22.43 10.34 15.91
C ASN A 101 20.88 10.34 15.72
N PRO A 102 20.36 9.65 14.68
CA PRO A 102 18.91 9.59 14.40
C PRO A 102 18.08 9.09 15.57
N ARG A 103 18.55 8.03 16.26
CA ARG A 103 17.85 7.43 17.41
C ARG A 103 17.60 8.45 18.53
N ARG A 104 18.62 9.22 18.89
CA ARG A 104 18.50 10.24 19.97
C ARG A 104 17.57 11.38 19.57
N SER A 105 17.57 11.76 18.29
CA SER A 105 16.65 12.76 17.75
C SER A 105 15.20 12.29 17.81
N LEU A 106 14.91 11.05 17.40
CA LEU A 106 13.58 10.47 17.48
C LEU A 106 13.06 10.43 18.92
N ARG A 107 13.90 10.05 19.90
CA ARG A 107 13.51 10.05 21.33
C ARG A 107 13.08 11.41 21.86
N ARG A 108 13.42 12.50 21.18
CA ARG A 108 13.03 13.87 21.54
C ARG A 108 12.02 14.48 20.56
N ALA A 109 11.46 13.69 19.64
CA ALA A 109 10.57 14.21 18.59
C ALA A 109 9.36 14.97 19.16
N GLN A 110 8.77 14.54 20.28
CA GLN A 110 7.69 15.28 20.96
C GLN A 110 8.15 16.67 21.42
N GLN A 111 9.29 16.76 22.12
CA GLN A 111 9.83 18.03 22.63
C GLN A 111 10.18 18.99 21.49
N ILE A 112 10.59 18.45 20.35
CA ILE A 112 10.86 19.23 19.14
C ILE A 112 9.53 19.68 18.53
N ASN A 113 8.55 18.78 18.42
CA ASN A 113 7.22 19.07 17.88
C ASN A 113 6.56 20.24 18.63
N ASP A 114 6.58 20.23 19.97
CA ASP A 114 5.93 21.27 20.79
C ASP A 114 6.46 22.68 20.56
N ARG A 115 7.69 22.81 20.03
CA ARG A 115 8.28 24.11 19.68
C ARG A 115 7.74 24.67 18.38
N PHE A 116 7.20 23.82 17.50
CA PHE A 116 6.87 24.20 16.13
C PHE A 116 5.42 23.92 15.74
N ASN A 117 4.74 23.07 16.49
CA ASN A 117 3.41 22.57 16.17
C ASN A 117 2.58 22.35 17.44
N ARG A 118 1.29 22.67 17.37
CA ARG A 118 0.30 22.40 18.43
C ARG A 118 -0.84 21.49 17.98
N ASN A 119 -0.82 21.05 16.72
CA ASN A 119 -1.89 20.29 16.10
C ASN A 119 -1.76 18.76 16.27
N LYS A 120 -0.69 18.28 16.89
CA LYS A 120 -0.44 16.85 17.08
C LYS A 120 0.44 16.57 18.28
N ARG A 121 0.28 15.37 18.84
CA ARG A 121 1.19 14.74 19.79
C ARG A 121 1.98 13.63 19.08
N VAL A 122 3.28 13.61 19.29
CA VAL A 122 4.22 12.60 18.80
C VAL A 122 4.50 11.57 19.89
N GLU A 123 4.18 10.31 19.64
CA GLU A 123 4.53 9.18 20.50
C GLU A 123 5.65 8.36 19.85
N ILE A 124 6.65 8.00 20.64
CA ILE A 124 7.74 7.11 20.21
C ILE A 124 7.48 5.75 20.83
N VAL A 125 7.01 4.80 20.02
CA VAL A 125 6.65 3.45 20.46
C VAL A 125 7.91 2.62 20.72
N GLU A 126 8.84 2.65 19.77
CA GLU A 126 10.10 1.91 19.86
C GLU A 126 11.23 2.66 19.17
N THR A 127 12.46 2.55 19.69
CA THR A 127 13.68 3.00 18.98
C THR A 127 14.86 2.06 19.18
N THR A 128 15.36 1.51 18.08
CA THR A 128 16.57 0.69 18.02
C THR A 128 17.75 1.52 17.47
N ARG A 129 18.83 0.87 17.01
CA ARG A 129 19.98 1.58 16.41
C ARG A 129 19.72 1.98 14.95
N ASP A 130 18.84 1.26 14.26
CA ASP A 130 18.53 1.35 12.82
C ASP A 130 17.05 1.47 12.51
N SER A 131 16.19 1.49 13.52
CA SER A 131 14.75 1.61 13.32
C SER A 131 14.07 2.38 14.43
N GLY A 132 12.87 2.85 14.13
CA GLY A 132 11.97 3.43 15.12
C GLY A 132 10.53 3.38 14.67
N ILE A 133 9.62 3.29 15.63
CA ILE A 133 8.18 3.38 15.39
C ILE A 133 7.67 4.66 16.02
N VAL A 134 7.05 5.51 15.21
CA VAL A 134 6.53 6.82 15.60
C VAL A 134 5.03 6.88 15.33
N ARG A 135 4.24 7.36 16.29
CA ARG A 135 2.82 7.64 16.12
C ARG A 135 2.55 9.13 16.20
N LEU A 136 1.77 9.65 15.26
CA LEU A 136 1.29 11.02 15.25
C LEU A 136 -0.20 11.03 15.57
N HIS A 137 -0.54 11.53 16.76
CA HIS A 137 -1.90 11.72 17.22
C HIS A 137 -2.35 13.14 16.89
N TRP A 138 -3.18 13.28 15.86
CA TRP A 138 -3.68 14.58 15.40
C TRP A 138 -4.84 15.05 16.28
N ASP A 139 -4.87 16.34 16.58
CA ASP A 139 -6.00 16.95 17.28
C ASP A 139 -7.19 17.06 16.32
N ARG A 140 -8.35 16.52 16.71
CA ARG A 140 -9.57 16.53 15.90
C ARG A 140 -10.24 17.91 15.85
N GLY A 141 -9.93 18.79 16.80
CA GLY A 141 -10.43 20.17 16.83
C GLY A 141 -9.64 21.12 15.94
N ILE A 142 -8.51 20.70 15.39
CA ILE A 142 -7.63 21.54 14.57
C ILE A 142 -7.67 21.03 13.13
N ALA A 143 -7.91 21.94 12.18
CA ALA A 143 -7.92 21.60 10.76
C ALA A 143 -6.59 20.95 10.32
N ALA A 144 -6.68 19.84 9.59
CA ALA A 144 -5.53 19.11 9.09
C ALA A 144 -5.88 18.34 7.80
N THR A 145 -4.91 18.17 6.91
CA THR A 145 -5.04 17.40 5.66
C THR A 145 -3.95 16.34 5.54
N LYS A 146 -4.10 15.42 4.58
CA LYS A 146 -3.10 14.38 4.27
C LYS A 146 -1.73 14.99 3.94
N ASP A 147 -1.64 16.23 3.48
CA ASP A 147 -0.37 16.92 3.24
C ASP A 147 0.49 17.02 4.51
N PHE A 148 -0.13 17.24 5.67
CA PHE A 148 0.62 17.28 6.93
C PHE A 148 1.25 15.92 7.24
N CYS A 149 0.56 14.83 6.90
CA CYS A 149 1.09 13.49 7.00
C CYS A 149 2.31 13.32 6.09
N LEU A 150 2.15 13.62 4.80
CA LEU A 150 3.20 13.51 3.78
C LEU A 150 4.43 14.36 4.15
N TYR A 151 4.21 15.59 4.59
CA TYR A 151 5.25 16.49 5.06
C TYR A 151 6.05 15.91 6.23
N ASN A 152 5.37 15.31 7.23
CA ASN A 152 6.05 14.64 8.33
C ASN A 152 6.83 13.39 7.87
N GLN A 153 6.28 12.60 6.95
CA GLN A 153 7.00 11.45 6.37
C GLN A 153 8.32 11.89 5.71
N GLY A 154 8.28 12.96 4.91
CA GLY A 154 9.46 13.54 4.28
C GLY A 154 10.52 13.95 5.31
N ILE A 155 10.11 14.63 6.37
CA ILE A 155 11.01 15.01 7.47
C ILE A 155 11.66 13.78 8.10
N TYR A 156 10.87 12.79 8.53
CA TYR A 156 11.41 11.61 9.22
C TYR A 156 12.39 10.80 8.36
N ILE A 157 12.12 10.69 7.06
CA ILE A 157 13.03 10.04 6.10
C ILE A 157 14.31 10.85 5.88
N GLY A 158 14.23 12.19 5.93
CA GLY A 158 15.37 13.08 5.78
C GLY A 158 16.29 13.12 7.00
N ILE A 159 15.79 12.83 8.21
CA ILE A 159 16.56 12.92 9.47
C ILE A 159 17.94 12.21 9.40
N PRO A 160 18.08 10.95 8.95
CA PRO A 160 19.37 10.28 8.87
C PRO A 160 20.45 11.03 8.08
N THR A 161 20.04 11.81 7.07
CA THR A 161 20.96 12.55 6.20
C THR A 161 21.73 13.66 6.93
N LEU A 162 21.27 14.06 8.12
CA LEU A 162 21.98 14.99 9.00
C LEU A 162 23.30 14.43 9.55
N TRP A 163 23.51 13.11 9.48
CA TRP A 163 24.73 12.42 9.93
C TRP A 163 25.43 11.66 8.80
N ASP A 164 25.29 12.15 7.56
CA ASP A 164 25.85 11.55 6.35
C ASP A 164 25.41 10.09 6.11
N LEU A 165 24.23 9.73 6.62
CA LEU A 165 23.58 8.47 6.28
C LEU A 165 22.65 8.69 5.07
N PRO A 166 22.40 7.66 4.25
CA PRO A 166 21.35 7.76 3.26
C PRO A 166 19.99 8.01 3.92
N PRO A 167 19.02 8.58 3.17
CA PRO A 167 17.64 8.71 3.63
C PRO A 167 17.10 7.40 4.22
N GLY A 168 16.24 7.53 5.23
CA GLY A 168 15.53 6.40 5.78
C GLY A 168 14.49 5.83 4.81
N VAL A 169 13.94 4.68 5.17
CA VAL A 169 12.72 4.13 4.56
C VAL A 169 11.60 4.26 5.57
N ILE A 170 10.41 4.58 5.11
CA ILE A 170 9.19 4.63 5.92
C ILE A 170 8.18 3.64 5.38
N ASP A 171 7.49 2.96 6.28
CA ASP A 171 6.21 2.31 6.01
C ASP A 171 5.12 2.96 6.88
N GLU A 172 3.93 3.14 6.31
CA GLU A 172 2.76 3.74 6.98
C GLU A 172 1.63 2.70 7.04
N PRO A 173 1.63 1.82 8.06
CA PRO A 173 0.57 0.83 8.24
C PRO A 173 -0.77 1.45 8.65
N LEU A 174 -0.74 2.59 9.36
CA LEU A 174 -1.93 3.29 9.84
C LEU A 174 -1.86 4.78 9.48
N CYS A 175 -2.98 5.36 9.07
CA CYS A 175 -3.08 6.76 8.68
C CYS A 175 -4.38 7.41 9.16
N PHE A 176 -4.26 8.42 10.03
CA PHE A 176 -5.39 9.21 10.51
C PHE A 176 -6.29 9.73 9.39
N PHE A 177 -5.69 10.23 8.31
CA PHE A 177 -6.41 10.77 7.15
C PHE A 177 -7.07 9.70 6.26
N LYS A 178 -6.92 8.41 6.59
CA LYS A 178 -7.63 7.27 5.99
C LYS A 178 -8.70 6.69 6.93
N GLY A 179 -8.89 7.28 8.11
CA GLY A 179 -9.88 6.83 9.11
C GLY A 179 -9.28 6.15 10.35
N ASP A 180 -7.95 5.95 10.40
CA ASP A 180 -7.31 5.33 11.57
C ASP A 180 -7.23 6.30 12.77
N PRO A 181 -6.97 5.81 13.99
CA PRO A 181 -6.87 6.68 15.17
C PRO A 181 -5.68 7.66 15.16
N PHE A 182 -4.62 7.33 14.44
CA PHE A 182 -3.37 8.10 14.33
C PHE A 182 -2.64 7.72 13.05
N CYS A 183 -1.58 8.46 12.69
CA CYS A 183 -0.61 7.97 11.71
C CYS A 183 0.49 7.19 12.42
N GLU A 184 0.82 5.98 11.97
CA GLU A 184 1.93 5.18 12.48
C GLU A 184 3.00 5.04 11.40
N TYR A 185 4.25 5.30 11.75
CA TYR A 185 5.39 5.27 10.86
C TYR A 185 6.44 4.29 11.35
N HIS A 186 6.80 3.34 10.50
CA HIS A 186 7.86 2.37 10.73
C HIS A 186 9.09 2.82 9.96
N LEU A 187 10.05 3.39 10.69
CA LEU A 187 11.26 3.97 10.13
C LEU A 187 12.40 2.95 10.16
N LYS A 188 13.17 2.87 9.07
CA LYS A 188 14.44 2.12 9.00
C LYS A 188 15.54 2.98 8.37
N TRP A 189 16.76 2.92 8.90
CA TRP A 189 17.93 3.63 8.37
C TRP A 189 19.22 2.83 8.58
N LEU A 190 20.27 3.13 7.81
CA LEU A 190 21.55 2.41 7.92
C LEU A 190 22.26 2.69 9.25
N LYS A 191 22.91 1.65 9.78
CA LYS A 191 23.88 1.79 10.89
C LYS A 191 25.20 2.27 10.34
N ARG A 192 25.77 3.32 10.95
CA ARG A 192 27.19 3.63 10.76
C ARG A 192 28.01 2.59 11.53
N PHE A 193 28.70 1.69 10.83
CA PHE A 193 29.76 0.88 11.42
C PHE A 193 31.05 1.70 11.39
N SER A 194 31.63 2.01 12.54
CA SER A 194 32.91 2.73 12.63
C SER A 194 33.93 1.90 13.39
N LEU A 195 34.85 1.28 12.65
CA LEU A 195 36.19 0.92 13.14
C LEU A 195 37.16 2.11 13.04
N LYS A 196 36.72 3.25 12.48
CA LYS A 196 37.60 4.36 12.06
C LYS A 196 37.70 5.52 13.07
N ASP A 197 36.86 5.58 14.09
CA ASP A 197 36.88 6.71 15.04
C ASP A 197 38.03 6.66 16.07
N THR A 198 38.83 5.59 16.11
CA THR A 198 39.93 5.45 17.08
C THR A 198 41.32 5.79 16.52
N LEU A 199 41.49 5.94 15.20
CA LEU A 199 42.82 5.98 14.58
C LEU A 199 43.17 7.21 13.74
N LEU A 200 42.20 8.09 13.42
CA LEU A 200 42.38 9.14 12.41
C LEU A 200 42.73 10.54 12.94
N ASN A 201 42.87 10.74 14.26
CA ASN A 201 43.18 12.06 14.82
C ASN A 201 44.66 12.43 14.88
N THR A 202 45.58 11.58 14.40
CA THR A 202 47.01 11.83 14.62
C THR A 202 47.80 12.28 13.39
N VAL A 203 47.46 11.95 12.14
CA VAL A 203 48.29 12.38 11.00
C VAL A 203 47.48 12.32 9.70
N PHE A 204 47.05 13.42 9.05
CA PHE A 204 46.84 13.43 7.56
C PHE A 204 46.59 14.87 6.99
N PRO A 205 47.13 15.23 5.80
CA PRO A 205 47.11 16.61 5.28
C PRO A 205 45.88 16.93 4.40
N TRP A 206 45.35 18.14 4.56
CA TRP A 206 44.07 18.66 4.02
C TRP A 206 43.88 18.72 2.49
N ARG A 207 44.86 18.32 1.65
CA ARG A 207 44.76 18.45 0.18
C ARG A 207 44.01 17.31 -0.52
N THR A 208 44.00 16.11 0.05
CA THR A 208 43.33 14.93 -0.56
C THR A 208 41.81 14.92 -0.32
N VAL A 209 41.32 15.66 0.68
CA VAL A 209 39.90 15.70 1.08
C VAL A 209 39.02 16.40 0.04
N LYS A 210 39.54 17.37 -0.74
CA LYS A 210 38.73 18.09 -1.74
C LYS A 210 38.27 17.22 -2.90
N ALA A 211 39.10 16.28 -3.36
CA ALA A 211 38.73 15.37 -4.44
C ALA A 211 37.64 14.39 -4.00
N THR A 212 37.74 13.87 -2.76
CA THR A 212 36.73 12.97 -2.18
C THR A 212 35.41 13.68 -1.89
N ILE A 213 35.41 14.99 -1.54
CA ILE A 213 34.18 15.77 -1.34
C ILE A 213 33.38 15.89 -2.64
N VAL A 214 34.03 16.12 -3.78
CA VAL A 214 33.35 16.24 -5.09
C VAL A 214 32.81 14.89 -5.55
N GLU A 215 33.54 13.80 -5.31
CA GLU A 215 33.08 12.43 -5.59
C GLU A 215 31.88 12.06 -4.71
N LEU A 216 31.94 12.39 -3.41
CA LEU A 216 30.82 12.23 -2.45
C LEU A 216 29.59 13.08 -2.82
N GLU A 217 29.81 14.24 -3.45
CA GLU A 217 28.72 15.10 -3.94
C GLU A 217 28.00 14.47 -5.14
N HIS A 218 28.76 13.87 -6.06
CA HIS A 218 28.20 13.19 -7.22
C HIS A 218 27.46 11.92 -6.81
N ASP A 219 28.03 11.14 -5.89
CA ASP A 219 27.39 9.94 -5.32
C ASP A 219 26.10 10.29 -4.58
N LYS A 220 26.04 11.43 -3.88
CA LYS A 220 24.84 11.88 -3.17
C LYS A 220 23.71 12.23 -4.13
N GLU A 221 24.01 12.88 -5.25
CA GLU A 221 23.01 13.21 -6.27
C GLU A 221 22.49 11.95 -6.95
N LEU A 222 23.39 11.01 -7.28
CA LEU A 222 23.01 9.70 -7.80
C LEU A 222 22.14 8.91 -6.82
N LEU A 223 22.48 8.94 -5.53
CA LEU A 223 21.67 8.32 -4.46
C LEU A 223 20.28 8.96 -4.36
N ARG A 224 20.18 10.28 -4.53
CA ARG A 224 18.89 10.98 -4.51
C ARG A 224 18.03 10.58 -5.71
N GLN A 225 18.61 10.55 -6.91
CA GLN A 225 17.92 10.09 -8.11
C GLN A 225 17.48 8.63 -8.00
N LYS A 226 18.35 7.76 -7.46
CA LYS A 226 18.00 6.36 -7.21
C LYS A 226 16.92 6.20 -6.14
N PHE A 227 16.92 7.04 -5.12
CA PHE A 227 15.86 7.05 -4.11
C PHE A 227 14.51 7.46 -4.71
N ASP A 228 14.48 8.54 -5.50
CA ASP A 228 13.26 8.98 -6.19
C ASP A 228 12.74 7.91 -7.16
N GLU A 229 13.65 7.22 -7.84
CA GLU A 229 13.32 6.07 -8.70
C GLU A 229 12.70 4.92 -7.90
N VAL A 230 13.35 4.49 -6.81
CA VAL A 230 12.84 3.41 -5.95
C VAL A 230 11.52 3.78 -5.31
N HIS A 231 11.35 5.02 -4.85
CA HIS A 231 10.11 5.48 -4.23
C HIS A 231 8.95 5.44 -5.24
N ARG A 232 9.16 5.98 -6.44
CA ARG A 232 8.19 5.91 -7.54
C ARG A 232 7.84 4.46 -7.90
N LEU A 233 8.83 3.57 -7.95
CA LEU A 233 8.60 2.14 -8.20
C LEU A 233 7.79 1.49 -7.08
N ASN A 234 8.07 1.82 -5.82
CA ASN A 234 7.30 1.33 -4.67
C ASN A 234 5.85 1.80 -4.71
N LEU A 235 5.59 3.07 -5.05
CA LEU A 235 4.23 3.58 -5.23
C LEU A 235 3.50 2.83 -6.34
N LYS A 236 4.16 2.61 -7.48
CA LYS A 236 3.59 1.85 -8.60
C LYS A 236 3.33 0.38 -8.25
N LEU A 237 4.23 -0.23 -7.48
CA LEU A 237 4.08 -1.61 -7.00
C LEU A 237 2.91 -1.72 -6.03
N LYS A 238 2.79 -0.77 -5.09
CA LYS A 238 1.66 -0.71 -4.15
C LYS A 238 0.32 -0.59 -4.89
N SER A 239 0.24 0.32 -5.86
CA SER A 239 -0.96 0.46 -6.71
C SER A 239 -1.30 -0.84 -7.46
N LYS A 240 -0.31 -1.54 -8.00
CA LYS A 240 -0.51 -2.85 -8.64
C LYS A 240 -0.98 -3.93 -7.66
N ILE A 241 -0.46 -3.96 -6.44
CA ILE A 241 -0.90 -4.90 -5.41
C ILE A 241 -2.36 -4.62 -5.03
N ASP A 242 -2.71 -3.36 -4.81
CA ASP A 242 -4.08 -2.97 -4.47
C ASP A 242 -5.06 -3.35 -5.60
N GLU A 243 -4.66 -3.15 -6.85
CA GLU A 243 -5.42 -3.59 -8.04
C GLU A 243 -5.59 -5.12 -8.08
N LEU A 244 -4.51 -5.89 -7.85
CA LEU A 244 -4.58 -7.35 -7.82
C LEU A 244 -5.48 -7.86 -6.70
N LEU A 245 -5.40 -7.28 -5.50
CA LEU A 245 -6.26 -7.65 -4.38
C LEU A 245 -7.73 -7.39 -4.69
N ARG A 246 -8.03 -6.25 -5.32
CA ARG A 246 -9.39 -5.93 -5.76
C ARG A 246 -9.90 -6.90 -6.81
N LEU A 247 -9.10 -7.21 -7.83
CA LEU A 247 -9.45 -8.21 -8.85
C LEU A 247 -9.66 -9.60 -8.24
N GLN A 248 -8.84 -10.00 -7.28
CA GLN A 248 -8.98 -11.26 -6.57
C GLN A 248 -10.28 -11.29 -5.73
N GLN A 249 -10.64 -10.19 -5.08
CA GLN A 249 -11.90 -10.08 -4.35
C GLN A 249 -13.10 -10.12 -5.30
N GLU A 250 -13.08 -9.35 -6.40
CA GLU A 250 -14.16 -9.35 -7.40
C GLU A 250 -14.33 -10.73 -8.04
N LEU A 251 -13.23 -11.43 -8.33
CA LEU A 251 -13.25 -12.82 -8.80
C LEU A 251 -13.87 -13.74 -7.76
N GLY A 252 -13.44 -13.66 -6.49
CA GLY A 252 -13.98 -14.49 -5.40
C GLY A 252 -15.47 -14.23 -5.13
N GLU A 253 -15.92 -12.98 -5.21
CA GLU A 253 -17.34 -12.63 -5.09
C GLU A 253 -18.16 -13.16 -6.27
N SER A 254 -17.63 -13.07 -7.49
CA SER A 254 -18.25 -13.63 -8.69
C SER A 254 -18.36 -15.15 -8.62
N GLU A 255 -17.27 -15.84 -8.23
CA GLU A 255 -17.25 -17.29 -8.01
C GLU A 255 -18.26 -17.71 -6.94
N SER A 256 -18.31 -17.00 -5.81
CA SER A 256 -19.27 -17.29 -4.74
C SER A 256 -20.72 -17.10 -5.19
N ARG A 257 -21.01 -16.04 -5.96
CA ARG A 257 -22.35 -15.81 -6.53
C ARG A 257 -22.73 -16.93 -7.49
N PHE A 258 -21.85 -17.28 -8.42
CA PHE A 258 -22.08 -18.35 -9.39
C PHE A 258 -22.28 -19.70 -8.70
N ARG A 259 -21.45 -20.03 -7.70
CA ARG A 259 -21.58 -21.26 -6.90
C ARG A 259 -22.90 -21.31 -6.16
N THR A 260 -23.33 -20.19 -5.56
CA THR A 260 -24.63 -20.10 -4.87
C THR A 260 -25.80 -20.35 -5.82
N LEU A 261 -25.73 -19.81 -7.04
CA LEU A 261 -26.74 -20.05 -8.06
C LEU A 261 -26.76 -21.55 -8.41
N LEU A 262 -25.63 -22.15 -8.80
CA LEU A 262 -25.57 -23.57 -9.16
C LEU A 262 -26.02 -24.49 -8.02
N ASP A 263 -25.73 -24.13 -6.78
CA ASP A 263 -26.07 -24.93 -5.61
C ASP A 263 -27.59 -24.96 -5.38
N ARG A 264 -28.26 -23.82 -5.60
CA ARG A 264 -29.67 -23.60 -5.24
C ARG A 264 -30.66 -23.62 -6.40
N ILE A 265 -30.24 -23.91 -7.64
CA ILE A 265 -31.18 -24.05 -8.77
C ILE A 265 -32.17 -25.17 -8.44
N PRO A 266 -33.48 -24.88 -8.28
CA PRO A 266 -34.47 -25.90 -7.94
C PRO A 266 -34.71 -26.85 -9.11
N GLY A 267 -34.79 -28.15 -8.83
CA GLY A 267 -35.19 -29.18 -9.81
C GLY A 267 -34.13 -29.55 -10.85
N VAL A 268 -32.95 -28.92 -10.84
CA VAL A 268 -31.85 -29.25 -11.74
C VAL A 268 -30.69 -29.84 -10.94
N ALA A 269 -30.53 -31.15 -11.01
CA ALA A 269 -29.40 -31.84 -10.39
C ALA A 269 -28.12 -31.58 -11.19
N ILE A 270 -27.12 -30.94 -10.57
CA ILE A 270 -25.81 -30.67 -11.17
C ILE A 270 -24.73 -31.43 -10.39
N GLN A 271 -23.96 -32.23 -11.12
CA GLN A 271 -22.83 -32.98 -10.59
C GLN A 271 -21.56 -32.61 -11.35
N GLY A 272 -20.46 -32.44 -10.64
CA GLY A 272 -19.12 -32.37 -11.23
C GLY A 272 -18.33 -33.59 -10.81
N PHE A 273 -17.68 -34.27 -11.73
CA PHE A 273 -16.84 -35.44 -11.46
C PHE A 273 -15.63 -35.47 -12.40
N THR A 274 -14.56 -36.12 -11.96
CA THR A 274 -13.33 -36.32 -12.74
C THR A 274 -13.54 -37.36 -13.84
N ALA A 275 -12.62 -37.44 -14.80
CA ALA A 275 -12.67 -38.43 -15.88
C ALA A 275 -12.68 -39.90 -15.41
N ASP A 276 -12.16 -40.20 -14.21
CA ASP A 276 -12.26 -41.52 -13.55
C ASP A 276 -13.56 -41.74 -12.76
N GLY A 277 -14.49 -40.76 -12.80
CA GLY A 277 -15.83 -40.86 -12.22
C GLY A 277 -15.94 -40.39 -10.77
N LYS A 278 -14.88 -39.81 -10.19
CA LYS A 278 -14.89 -39.35 -8.79
C LYS A 278 -15.66 -38.04 -8.66
N ILE A 279 -16.70 -38.02 -7.82
CA ILE A 279 -17.56 -36.85 -7.61
C ILE A 279 -16.79 -35.75 -6.86
N LEU A 280 -16.78 -34.54 -7.43
CA LEU A 280 -16.17 -33.32 -6.91
C LEU A 280 -17.20 -32.24 -6.52
N TYR A 281 -18.38 -32.28 -7.13
CA TYR A 281 -19.45 -31.31 -6.88
C TYR A 281 -20.81 -31.99 -6.90
N TRP A 282 -21.66 -31.59 -5.96
CA TRP A 282 -23.00 -32.13 -5.76
C TRP A 282 -23.90 -31.04 -5.18
N ASN A 283 -24.82 -30.53 -6.00
CA ASN A 283 -25.71 -29.44 -5.58
C ASN A 283 -26.94 -29.93 -4.77
N GLN A 284 -27.65 -28.99 -4.15
CA GLN A 284 -28.82 -29.29 -3.31
C GLN A 284 -29.91 -30.09 -4.06
N SER A 285 -30.15 -29.78 -5.33
CA SER A 285 -31.12 -30.52 -6.15
C SER A 285 -30.69 -31.97 -6.40
N SER A 286 -29.38 -32.25 -6.49
CA SER A 286 -28.87 -33.63 -6.58
C SER A 286 -29.15 -34.43 -5.30
N GLU A 287 -29.10 -33.78 -4.12
CA GLU A 287 -29.50 -34.43 -2.87
C GLU A 287 -30.98 -34.79 -2.86
N GLN A 288 -31.83 -33.88 -3.32
CA GLN A 288 -33.28 -34.08 -3.36
C GLN A 288 -33.69 -35.17 -4.35
N ILE A 289 -33.08 -35.16 -5.55
CA ILE A 289 -33.44 -36.06 -6.64
C ILE A 289 -32.88 -37.48 -6.40
N TYR A 290 -31.61 -37.58 -5.99
CA TYR A 290 -30.95 -38.88 -5.83
C TYR A 290 -30.93 -39.39 -4.40
N GLY A 291 -31.25 -38.55 -3.40
CA GLY A 291 -31.37 -38.96 -2.01
C GLY A 291 -30.04 -39.16 -1.28
N TYR A 292 -28.91 -38.72 -1.85
CA TYR A 292 -27.60 -38.72 -1.20
C TYR A 292 -27.24 -37.30 -0.81
N ARG A 293 -26.86 -37.08 0.46
CA ARG A 293 -26.30 -35.79 0.85
C ARG A 293 -24.95 -35.56 0.18
N SER A 294 -24.58 -34.30 -0.01
CA SER A 294 -23.31 -33.90 -0.62
C SER A 294 -22.13 -34.54 0.11
N GLU A 295 -22.14 -34.59 1.44
CA GLU A 295 -21.06 -35.21 2.23
C GLU A 295 -20.93 -36.73 2.00
N GLN A 296 -21.99 -37.38 1.52
CA GLN A 296 -22.00 -38.81 1.20
C GLN A 296 -21.60 -39.07 -0.26
N ALA A 297 -21.93 -38.14 -1.16
CA ALA A 297 -21.68 -38.28 -2.59
C ALA A 297 -20.26 -37.86 -2.98
N ILE A 298 -19.73 -36.79 -2.38
CA ILE A 298 -18.41 -36.25 -2.71
C ILE A 298 -17.32 -37.31 -2.44
N GLY A 299 -16.46 -37.51 -3.44
CA GLY A 299 -15.38 -38.49 -3.40
C GLY A 299 -15.77 -39.91 -3.78
N GLN A 300 -17.07 -40.22 -3.97
CA GLN A 300 -17.54 -41.52 -4.45
C GLN A 300 -17.44 -41.63 -5.98
N ASP A 301 -17.48 -42.86 -6.50
CA ASP A 301 -17.62 -43.15 -7.93
C ASP A 301 -19.07 -42.90 -8.36
N VAL A 302 -19.28 -41.94 -9.28
CA VAL A 302 -20.59 -41.57 -9.82
C VAL A 302 -21.30 -42.74 -10.51
N VAL A 303 -20.54 -43.64 -11.13
CA VAL A 303 -21.05 -44.83 -11.81
C VAL A 303 -21.63 -45.80 -10.80
N GLU A 304 -20.95 -45.99 -9.68
CA GLU A 304 -21.47 -46.85 -8.62
C GLU A 304 -22.63 -46.20 -7.89
N LEU A 305 -22.60 -44.88 -7.68
CA LEU A 305 -23.56 -44.19 -6.86
C LEU A 305 -24.95 -44.09 -7.53
N ILE A 306 -25.01 -43.56 -8.77
CA ILE A 306 -26.26 -43.18 -9.41
C ILE A 306 -26.52 -43.83 -10.78
N ILE A 307 -25.59 -44.58 -11.35
CA ILE A 307 -25.83 -45.26 -12.64
C ILE A 307 -26.40 -46.68 -12.41
N PRO A 308 -27.53 -47.04 -13.04
CA PRO A 308 -28.11 -48.39 -12.95
C PRO A 308 -27.15 -49.48 -13.43
N MET A 309 -27.20 -50.66 -12.80
CA MET A 309 -26.20 -51.73 -12.98
C MET A 309 -26.00 -52.14 -14.44
N ASP A 310 -27.09 -52.26 -15.20
CA ASP A 310 -27.11 -52.62 -16.62
C ASP A 310 -26.43 -51.57 -17.53
N ARG A 311 -26.27 -50.33 -17.06
CA ARG A 311 -25.68 -49.22 -17.83
C ARG A 311 -24.29 -48.80 -17.41
N ARG A 312 -23.76 -49.36 -16.32
CA ARG A 312 -22.45 -48.97 -15.76
C ARG A 312 -21.30 -49.21 -16.74
N GLU A 313 -21.30 -50.34 -17.44
CA GLU A 313 -20.23 -50.68 -18.38
C GLU A 313 -20.19 -49.69 -19.55
N ALA A 314 -21.36 -49.36 -20.11
CA ALA A 314 -21.47 -48.38 -21.19
C ALA A 314 -21.00 -47.00 -20.74
N PHE A 315 -21.37 -46.58 -19.53
CA PHE A 315 -20.94 -45.28 -18.99
C PHE A 315 -19.44 -45.23 -18.71
N ARG A 316 -18.84 -46.31 -18.17
CA ARG A 316 -17.38 -46.39 -17.97
C ARG A 316 -16.61 -46.30 -19.28
N LYS A 317 -17.10 -46.97 -20.34
CA LYS A 317 -16.51 -46.84 -21.68
C LYS A 317 -16.58 -45.40 -22.18
N ALA A 318 -17.69 -44.70 -21.96
CA ALA A 318 -17.81 -43.30 -22.31
C ALA A 318 -16.83 -42.40 -21.54
N LEU A 319 -16.69 -42.61 -20.22
CA LEU A 319 -15.72 -41.87 -19.40
C LEU A 319 -14.27 -42.08 -19.87
N ALA A 320 -13.90 -43.32 -20.23
CA ALA A 320 -12.57 -43.65 -20.71
C ALA A 320 -12.19 -42.96 -22.04
N LEU A 321 -13.17 -42.45 -22.79
CA LEU A 321 -12.96 -41.71 -24.03
C LEU A 321 -12.72 -40.21 -23.80
N ILE A 322 -13.03 -39.67 -22.61
CA ILE A 322 -12.88 -38.24 -22.30
C ILE A 322 -11.44 -37.74 -22.52
N PRO A 323 -10.38 -38.47 -22.08
CA PRO A 323 -9.00 -38.04 -22.32
C PRO A 323 -8.61 -37.99 -23.80
N SER A 324 -9.25 -38.80 -24.66
CA SER A 324 -8.97 -38.90 -26.10
C SER A 324 -9.71 -37.89 -26.98
N ILE A 325 -10.53 -37.01 -26.40
CA ILE A 325 -11.19 -35.93 -27.14
C ILE A 325 -10.15 -34.84 -27.46
N GLU A 326 -9.72 -34.74 -28.73
CA GLU A 326 -8.73 -33.78 -29.27
C GLU A 326 -9.34 -32.39 -29.55
N THR A 327 -10.10 -31.82 -28.61
CA THR A 327 -10.56 -30.42 -28.70
C THR A 327 -10.26 -29.65 -27.43
N ASP A 328 -9.83 -28.40 -27.60
CA ASP A 328 -9.56 -27.44 -26.52
C ASP A 328 -10.86 -26.78 -26.00
N GLU A 329 -12.01 -27.06 -26.61
CA GLU A 329 -13.29 -26.47 -26.25
C GLU A 329 -14.11 -27.37 -25.31
N SER A 330 -14.86 -26.74 -24.41
CA SER A 330 -15.85 -27.45 -23.57
C SER A 330 -17.06 -27.82 -24.42
N GLY A 331 -17.58 -29.05 -24.28
CA GLY A 331 -18.66 -29.53 -25.14
C GLY A 331 -19.39 -30.76 -24.60
N GLU A 332 -20.52 -31.09 -25.22
CA GLU A 332 -21.26 -32.33 -24.93
C GLU A 332 -20.42 -33.55 -25.34
N PHE A 333 -20.22 -34.50 -24.43
CA PHE A 333 -19.51 -35.75 -24.73
C PHE A 333 -20.42 -36.98 -24.83
N LEU A 334 -21.63 -36.85 -24.30
CA LEU A 334 -22.73 -37.80 -24.49
C LEU A 334 -23.93 -37.04 -25.04
N PRO A 335 -24.71 -37.65 -25.94
CA PRO A 335 -25.94 -37.04 -26.42
C PRO A 335 -26.86 -36.76 -25.23
N SER A 336 -27.32 -35.52 -25.16
CA SER A 336 -28.32 -35.10 -24.18
C SER A 336 -29.65 -35.83 -24.41
N GLY A 337 -30.31 -36.23 -23.33
CA GLY A 337 -31.54 -37.02 -23.44
C GLY A 337 -32.10 -37.50 -22.10
N GLU A 338 -33.20 -38.24 -22.16
CA GLU A 338 -33.75 -38.91 -20.98
C GLU A 338 -32.91 -40.11 -20.59
N HIS A 339 -32.45 -40.12 -19.34
CA HIS A 339 -31.69 -41.21 -18.77
C HIS A 339 -32.25 -41.66 -17.44
N THR A 340 -32.09 -42.94 -17.15
CA THR A 340 -32.42 -43.50 -15.84
C THR A 340 -31.22 -43.39 -14.90
N ARG A 341 -31.48 -43.01 -13.65
CA ARG A 341 -30.55 -42.95 -12.53
C ARG A 341 -31.08 -43.77 -11.36
N ARG A 342 -30.20 -44.15 -10.44
CA ARG A 342 -30.54 -44.90 -9.23
C ARG A 342 -30.44 -43.98 -8.01
N SER A 343 -31.49 -43.93 -7.18
CA SER A 343 -31.49 -43.19 -5.92
C SER A 343 -30.82 -43.96 -4.78
N SER A 344 -30.62 -43.32 -3.64
CA SER A 344 -30.11 -43.94 -2.40
C SER A 344 -31.01 -45.04 -1.84
N ARG A 345 -32.30 -45.06 -2.22
CA ARG A 345 -33.25 -46.11 -1.88
C ARG A 345 -33.25 -47.26 -2.89
N GLY A 346 -32.43 -47.18 -3.95
CA GLY A 346 -32.37 -48.16 -5.03
C GLY A 346 -33.45 -47.98 -6.11
N GLU A 347 -34.30 -46.97 -5.99
CA GLU A 347 -35.36 -46.65 -6.96
C GLU A 347 -34.77 -46.06 -8.25
N LEU A 348 -35.44 -46.31 -9.37
CA LEU A 348 -35.06 -45.74 -10.66
C LEU A 348 -35.75 -44.39 -10.88
N VAL A 349 -34.96 -43.35 -11.14
CA VAL A 349 -35.41 -41.98 -11.38
C VAL A 349 -35.11 -41.61 -12.83
N SER A 350 -36.10 -41.12 -13.57
CA SER A 350 -35.88 -40.58 -14.92
C SER A 350 -35.46 -39.11 -14.83
N VAL A 351 -34.36 -38.77 -15.49
CA VAL A 351 -33.84 -37.40 -15.56
C VAL A 351 -33.43 -37.07 -16.98
N TYR A 352 -33.67 -35.84 -17.42
CA TYR A 352 -33.03 -35.34 -18.63
C TYR A 352 -31.59 -34.93 -18.26
N ALA A 353 -30.59 -35.59 -18.84
CA ALA A 353 -29.19 -35.34 -18.51
C ALA A 353 -28.43 -34.77 -19.70
N VAL A 354 -27.64 -33.74 -19.41
CA VAL A 354 -26.64 -33.16 -20.31
C VAL A 354 -25.28 -33.45 -19.68
N HIS A 355 -24.34 -33.97 -20.47
CA HIS A 355 -23.00 -34.28 -19.98
C HIS A 355 -21.97 -33.45 -20.74
N THR A 356 -21.38 -32.48 -20.05
CA THR A 356 -20.42 -31.54 -20.61
C THR A 356 -19.04 -31.78 -20.03
N VAL A 357 -18.02 -31.88 -20.89
CA VAL A 357 -16.62 -31.84 -20.46
C VAL A 357 -16.20 -30.39 -20.30
N VAL A 358 -15.66 -30.03 -19.13
CA VAL A 358 -15.14 -28.69 -18.85
C VAL A 358 -13.61 -28.75 -18.82
N ARG A 359 -12.96 -28.12 -19.80
CA ARG A 359 -11.50 -28.03 -19.87
C ARG A 359 -11.03 -26.74 -19.18
N LEU A 360 -10.17 -26.87 -18.17
CA LEU A 360 -9.52 -25.73 -17.51
C LEU A 360 -8.11 -25.57 -18.09
N LYS A 361 -7.71 -24.34 -18.41
CA LYS A 361 -6.31 -24.05 -18.81
C LYS A 361 -5.35 -24.55 -17.73
N ASP A 362 -4.32 -25.29 -18.15
CA ASP A 362 -3.24 -25.84 -17.32
C ASP A 362 -3.63 -26.91 -16.28
N LYS A 363 -4.79 -27.58 -16.44
CA LYS A 363 -5.17 -28.76 -15.63
C LYS A 363 -5.57 -29.94 -16.52
N PRO A 364 -5.25 -31.19 -16.11
CA PRO A 364 -5.76 -32.36 -16.81
C PRO A 364 -7.30 -32.39 -16.75
N PRO A 365 -7.95 -32.96 -17.79
CA PRO A 365 -9.41 -33.02 -17.91
C PRO A 365 -10.13 -33.74 -16.78
#